data_AF-A0A926XXK3-F1
#
_entry.id   AF-A0A926XXK3-F1
#
_cell.length_a   1.000
_cell.length_b   1.000
_cell.length_c   1.000
_cell.angle_alpha   90.00
_cell.angle_beta   90.00
_cell.angle_gamma   90.00
#
_symmetry.space_group_name_H-M   'P 1'
#
loop_
_entity.id
_entity.type
_entity.pdbx_description
1 polymer ?
#
loop_
_entity_poly.entity_id
_entity_poly.type
_entity_poly.pdbx_seq_one_letter_code
_entity_poly.pdbx_strand_id
1 'polypeptide(L)'
;MKTPFALLSAFVGIAVFTQLTSAQSTNIPIPDNLTTIELPSPVSKVSARSQTPAVGFWVVENSPGLGRQTLVHYYADQWTLLQTDSLALRRLNLKNRRTTNELNQRLQVLLTHFSTNRHQLAGPKHR
;
A
#
# COMPACT_ATOMS: atom_id res chain seq x y z
N MET A 1 -17.41 -8.07 47.89
CA MET A 1 -15.97 -8.34 48.10
C MET A 1 -15.18 -7.55 47.08
N LYS A 2 -14.33 -6.63 47.54
CA LYS A 2 -13.50 -5.73 46.74
C LYS A 2 -12.10 -6.32 46.64
N THR A 3 -11.53 -6.37 45.44
CA THR A 3 -10.07 -6.49 45.24
C THR A 3 -9.61 -5.40 44.27
N PRO A 4 -8.70 -4.50 44.70
CA PRO A 4 -7.98 -3.60 43.81
C PRO A 4 -6.57 -4.16 43.54
N PHE A 5 -6.13 -4.19 42.28
CA PHE A 5 -4.74 -4.43 41.89
C PHE A 5 -4.45 -3.51 40.69
N ALA A 6 -3.79 -2.36 40.91
CA ALA A 6 -2.33 -2.13 40.90
C ALA A 6 -1.74 -2.29 39.49
N LEU A 7 -1.56 -1.19 38.75
CA LEU A 7 -0.41 -0.27 38.69
C LEU A 7 0.72 -0.73 37.74
N LEU A 8 0.99 0.18 36.79
CA LEU A 8 2.23 0.49 36.07
C LEU A 8 3.01 -0.63 35.38
N SER A 9 3.22 -0.43 34.08
CA SER A 9 4.60 -0.34 33.56
C SER A 9 4.61 0.46 32.26
N ALA A 10 5.12 1.69 32.36
CA ALA A 10 5.54 2.48 31.22
C ALA A 10 6.89 1.94 30.74
N PHE A 11 7.02 1.68 29.43
CA PHE A 11 8.31 1.57 28.79
C PHE A 11 8.38 2.57 27.64
N VAL A 12 9.09 3.66 27.92
CA VAL A 12 9.63 4.60 26.95
C VAL A 12 10.81 3.91 26.29
N GLY A 13 10.75 3.75 24.97
CA GLY A 13 11.84 3.21 24.17
C GLY A 13 11.94 3.96 22.85
N ILE A 14 12.43 5.21 22.91
CA ILE A 14 12.78 5.98 21.72
C ILE A 14 14.17 5.51 21.30
N ALA A 15 14.24 4.67 20.27
CA ALA A 15 15.49 4.40 19.56
C ALA A 15 15.45 5.17 18.23
N VAL A 16 16.02 6.38 18.23
CA VAL A 16 16.34 7.11 17.00
C VAL A 16 17.62 6.49 16.45
N PHE A 17 17.49 5.76 15.35
CA PHE A 17 18.64 5.23 14.62
C PHE A 17 18.77 5.99 13.30
N THR A 18 19.52 7.09 13.33
CA THR A 18 19.94 7.84 12.14
C THR A 18 21.27 7.27 11.67
N GLN A 19 21.25 6.45 10.61
CA GLN A 19 22.47 6.17 9.86
C GLN A 19 22.48 6.95 8.55
N LEU A 20 23.37 7.95 8.54
CA LEU A 20 23.77 8.75 7.39
C LEU A 20 24.74 7.89 6.56
N THR A 21 24.32 7.46 5.38
CA THR A 21 25.21 6.75 4.45
C THR A 21 25.63 7.72 3.34
N SER A 22 26.93 8.02 3.27
CA SER A 22 27.51 8.80 2.18
C SER A 22 27.67 7.90 0.96
N ALA A 23 26.97 8.20 -0.13
CA ALA A 23 27.25 7.59 -1.42
C ALA A 23 28.54 8.20 -1.98
N GLN A 24 29.61 7.40 -2.01
CA GLN A 24 30.84 7.72 -2.72
C GLN A 24 30.59 7.66 -4.23
N SER A 25 30.89 8.77 -4.89
CA SER A 25 30.86 8.91 -6.35
C SER A 25 32.10 8.24 -6.93
N THR A 26 31.93 7.07 -7.55
CA THR A 26 32.97 6.42 -8.35
C THR A 26 32.81 6.85 -9.80
N ASN A 27 33.80 7.63 -10.24
CA ASN A 27 34.00 8.10 -11.59
C ASN A 27 34.45 6.92 -12.46
N ILE A 28 33.58 6.43 -13.35
CA ILE A 28 33.88 5.31 -14.25
C ILE A 28 34.35 5.90 -15.59
N PRO A 29 35.54 5.53 -16.10
CA PRO A 29 36.00 5.94 -17.42
C PRO A 29 35.23 5.21 -18.52
N ILE A 30 34.77 5.97 -19.51
CA ILE A 30 34.04 5.53 -20.70
C ILE A 30 35.07 5.05 -21.74
N PRO A 31 35.04 3.79 -22.22
CA PRO A 31 35.74 3.41 -23.44
C PRO A 31 34.84 3.63 -24.66
N ASP A 32 35.33 4.44 -25.60
CA ASP A 32 34.76 4.65 -26.92
C ASP A 32 34.95 3.39 -27.79
N ASN A 33 33.95 2.53 -27.90
CA ASN A 33 33.89 1.55 -29.00
C ASN A 33 32.52 1.53 -29.69
N LEU A 34 32.41 2.35 -30.73
CA LEU A 34 31.36 2.29 -31.74
C LEU A 34 31.35 0.91 -32.42
N THR A 35 30.38 0.07 -32.08
CA THR A 35 30.06 -1.15 -32.85
C THR A 35 28.56 -1.19 -33.13
N THR A 36 28.23 -0.93 -34.40
CA THR A 36 27.13 -1.49 -35.20
C THR A 36 25.82 -1.81 -34.48
N ILE A 37 24.86 -0.88 -34.62
CA ILE A 37 23.46 -1.02 -34.24
C ILE A 37 22.76 -1.91 -35.28
N GLU A 38 22.71 -3.22 -35.06
CA GLU A 38 21.60 -4.02 -35.56
C GLU A 38 20.40 -3.81 -34.62
N LEU A 39 19.23 -3.61 -35.22
CA LEU A 39 18.00 -3.25 -34.53
C LEU A 39 17.17 -4.53 -34.27
N PRO A 40 17.30 -5.21 -33.12
CA PRO A 40 16.32 -6.22 -32.73
C PRO A 40 15.02 -5.51 -32.36
N SER A 41 13.99 -5.81 -33.14
CA SER A 41 12.59 -5.47 -32.89
C SER A 41 12.22 -5.54 -31.39
N PRO A 42 11.50 -4.56 -30.84
CA PRO A 42 11.05 -4.61 -29.46
C PRO A 42 10.04 -5.74 -29.31
N VAL A 43 10.51 -6.87 -28.81
CA VAL A 43 9.63 -7.90 -28.25
C VAL A 43 9.03 -7.24 -27.01
N SER A 44 7.82 -6.70 -27.17
CA SER A 44 6.98 -6.21 -26.10
C SER A 44 6.76 -7.37 -25.14
N LYS A 45 7.67 -7.55 -24.19
CA LYS A 45 7.41 -8.28 -22.96
C LYS A 45 6.30 -7.49 -22.29
N VAL A 46 5.07 -7.86 -22.60
CA VAL A 46 3.87 -7.51 -21.85
C VAL A 46 4.06 -8.18 -20.50
N SER A 47 4.92 -7.57 -19.69
CA SER A 47 5.03 -7.81 -18.28
C SER A 47 3.62 -7.52 -17.79
N ALA A 48 2.89 -8.56 -17.41
CA ALA A 48 1.59 -8.45 -16.77
C ALA A 48 1.81 -7.79 -15.40
N ARG A 49 2.17 -6.50 -15.42
CA ARG A 49 2.22 -5.62 -14.27
C ARG A 49 0.81 -5.70 -13.73
N SER A 50 0.68 -6.20 -12.50
CA SER A 50 -0.55 -6.10 -11.73
C SER A 50 -1.13 -4.71 -11.99
N GLN A 51 -2.32 -4.64 -12.61
CA GLN A 51 -2.97 -3.38 -12.91
C GLN A 51 -3.18 -2.66 -11.58
N THR A 52 -2.31 -1.70 -11.29
CA THR A 52 -2.51 -0.79 -10.18
C THR A 52 -3.80 -0.02 -10.50
N PRO A 53 -4.76 0.02 -9.58
CA PRO A 53 -6.01 0.74 -9.84
C PRO A 53 -5.70 2.20 -10.19
N ALA A 54 -6.41 2.75 -11.17
CA ALA A 54 -6.19 4.12 -11.65
C ALA A 54 -6.52 5.17 -10.58
N VAL A 55 -7.31 4.81 -9.57
CA VAL A 55 -7.77 5.67 -8.48
C VAL A 55 -7.82 4.86 -7.19
N GLY A 56 -7.45 5.50 -6.08
CA GLY A 56 -7.45 4.89 -4.74
C GLY A 56 -6.24 4.01 -4.45
N PHE A 57 -6.10 3.62 -3.19
CA PHE A 57 -5.04 2.73 -2.72
C PHE A 57 -5.48 2.03 -1.44
N TRP A 58 -4.78 0.96 -1.06
CA TRP A 58 -4.97 0.30 0.21
C TRP A 58 -3.65 0.25 0.99
N VAL A 59 -3.75 0.27 2.32
CA VAL A 59 -2.63 0.23 3.24
C VAL A 59 -2.85 -0.92 4.21
N VAL A 60 -1.79 -1.67 4.49
CA VAL A 60 -1.83 -2.78 5.43
C VAL A 60 -1.09 -2.39 6.69
N GLU A 61 -1.80 -2.40 7.82
CA GLU A 61 -1.21 -2.21 9.13
C GLU A 61 -1.10 -3.56 9.84
N ASN A 62 0.11 -3.88 10.29
CA ASN A 62 0.36 -5.05 11.13
C ASN A 62 0.84 -4.57 12.50
N SER A 63 -0.03 -4.68 13.50
CA SER A 63 0.27 -4.28 14.87
C SER A 63 0.82 -5.48 15.65
N PRO A 64 2.14 -5.53 15.94
CA PRO A 64 2.75 -6.68 16.62
C PRO A 64 2.29 -6.85 18.08
N GLY A 65 1.76 -5.78 18.70
CA GLY A 65 1.32 -5.78 20.11
C GLY A 65 -0.14 -6.12 20.36
N LEU A 66 -1.01 -6.08 19.33
CA LEU A 66 -2.49 -6.08 19.48
C LEU A 66 -3.14 -7.36 18.93
N GLY A 67 -2.59 -8.52 19.30
CA GLY A 67 -3.32 -9.79 19.12
C GLY A 67 -3.37 -10.34 17.69
N ARG A 68 -2.28 -10.22 16.92
CA ARG A 68 -2.09 -10.90 15.61
C ARG A 68 -3.14 -10.55 14.54
N GLN A 69 -3.83 -9.42 14.64
CA GLN A 69 -4.74 -8.98 13.59
C GLN A 69 -4.00 -8.09 12.58
N THR A 70 -4.28 -8.33 11.30
CA THR A 70 -3.80 -7.46 10.22
C THR A 70 -4.98 -6.59 9.79
N LEU A 71 -4.81 -5.28 9.81
CA LEU A 71 -5.81 -4.34 9.32
C LEU A 71 -5.48 -3.93 7.88
N VAL A 72 -6.51 -3.81 7.06
CA VAL A 72 -6.41 -3.30 5.69
C VAL A 72 -7.32 -2.09 5.56
N HIS A 73 -6.71 -0.94 5.32
CA HIS A 73 -7.42 0.32 5.11
C HIS A 73 -7.52 0.60 3.62
N TYR A 74 -8.72 0.86 3.12
CA TYR A 74 -8.97 1.20 1.73
C TYR A 74 -9.28 2.69 1.63
N TYR A 75 -8.59 3.39 0.74
CA TYR A 75 -8.73 4.82 0.53
C TYR A 75 -9.14 5.11 -0.91
N ALA A 76 -10.01 6.10 -1.08
CA ALA A 76 -10.25 6.76 -2.35
C ALA A 76 -9.16 7.83 -2.61
N ASP A 77 -9.38 8.65 -3.63
CA ASP A 77 -8.59 9.84 -3.85
C ASP A 77 -8.62 10.79 -2.64
N GLN A 78 -7.57 11.62 -2.53
CA GLN A 78 -7.43 12.62 -1.45
C GLN A 78 -7.43 12.03 -0.03
N TRP A 79 -6.93 10.80 0.16
CA TRP A 79 -6.84 10.14 1.48
C TRP A 79 -8.20 9.91 2.16
N THR A 80 -9.29 9.86 1.39
CA THR A 80 -10.62 9.57 1.95
C THR A 80 -10.73 8.09 2.31
N LEU A 81 -10.87 7.76 3.60
CA LEU A 81 -11.04 6.38 4.04
C LEU A 81 -12.42 5.84 3.59
N LEU A 82 -12.41 4.72 2.86
CA LEU A 82 -13.60 4.02 2.40
C LEU A 82 -14.05 2.96 3.41
N GLN A 83 -13.12 2.08 3.81
CA GLN A 83 -13.39 0.95 4.69
C GLN A 83 -12.10 0.47 5.35
N THR A 84 -12.25 -0.14 6.53
CA THR A 84 -11.18 -0.89 7.21
C THR A 84 -11.64 -2.32 7.40
N ASP A 85 -10.88 -3.28 6.88
CA ASP A 85 -11.10 -4.71 7.09
C ASP A 85 -10.11 -5.23 8.13
N SER A 86 -10.60 -6.05 9.07
CA SER A 86 -9.74 -6.79 10.01
C SER A 86 -9.62 -8.24 9.57
N LEU A 87 -8.39 -8.70 9.38
CA LEU A 87 -8.06 -10.08 9.07
C LEU A 87 -7.54 -10.76 10.33
N ALA A 88 -8.11 -11.92 10.68
CA ALA A 88 -7.66 -12.76 11.80
C ALA A 88 -6.25 -13.38 11.58
N LEU A 89 -5.62 -13.08 10.44
CA LEU A 89 -4.32 -13.58 10.06
C LEU A 89 -3.21 -12.68 10.60
N ARG A 90 -2.14 -13.30 11.11
CA ARG A 90 -0.98 -12.58 11.68
C ARG A 90 -0.20 -11.75 10.66
N ARG A 91 -0.11 -12.22 9.41
CA ARG A 91 0.66 -11.56 8.36
C ARG A 91 0.00 -11.79 7.00
N LEU A 92 -0.24 -10.71 6.28
CA LEU A 92 -0.68 -10.76 4.89
C LEU A 92 0.52 -10.92 3.96
N ASN A 93 0.50 -11.92 3.08
CA ASN A 93 1.59 -12.14 2.14
C ASN A 93 1.37 -11.33 0.85
N LEU A 94 1.88 -10.09 0.83
CA LEU A 94 1.75 -9.20 -0.31
C LEU A 94 2.58 -9.61 -1.54
N LYS A 95 3.48 -10.60 -1.41
CA LYS A 95 4.18 -11.20 -2.56
C LYS A 95 3.27 -12.16 -3.34
N ASN A 96 2.21 -12.66 -2.70
CA ASN A 96 1.24 -13.53 -3.37
C ASN A 96 0.33 -12.68 -4.26
N ARG A 97 0.47 -12.86 -5.57
CA ARG A 97 -0.32 -12.15 -6.58
C ARG A 97 -1.83 -12.34 -6.37
N ARG A 98 -2.27 -13.50 -5.89
CA ARG A 98 -3.69 -13.75 -5.58
C ARG A 98 -4.20 -12.78 -4.52
N THR A 99 -3.45 -12.63 -3.43
CA THR A 99 -3.79 -11.71 -2.34
C THR A 99 -3.88 -10.27 -2.85
N THR A 100 -2.89 -9.80 -3.61
CA THR A 100 -2.92 -8.44 -4.19
C THR A 100 -4.11 -8.25 -5.13
N ASN A 101 -4.43 -9.25 -5.96
CA ASN A 101 -5.59 -9.18 -6.86
C ASN A 101 -6.91 -9.11 -6.08
N GLU A 102 -7.07 -9.91 -5.02
CA GLU A 102 -8.26 -9.89 -4.15
C GLU A 102 -8.43 -8.52 -3.49
N LEU A 103 -7.36 -7.91 -2.97
CA LEU A 103 -7.39 -6.55 -2.40
C LEU A 103 -7.75 -5.49 -3.45
N ASN A 104 -7.18 -5.57 -4.65
CA ASN A 104 -7.49 -4.65 -5.74
C ASN A 104 -8.94 -4.77 -6.20
N GLN A 105 -9.46 -5.99 -6.32
CA GLN A 105 -10.86 -6.23 -6.65
C GLN A 105 -11.79 -5.67 -5.57
N ARG A 106 -11.44 -5.88 -4.29
CA ARG A 106 -12.17 -5.32 -3.15
C ARG A 106 -12.20 -3.79 -3.20
N LEU A 107 -11.05 -3.16 -3.45
CA LEU A 107 -10.96 -1.70 -3.60
C LEU A 107 -11.84 -1.19 -4.75
N GLN A 108 -11.84 -1.85 -5.91
CA GLN A 108 -12.69 -1.46 -7.04
C GLN A 108 -14.18 -1.48 -6.67
N VAL A 109 -14.64 -2.52 -5.98
CA VAL A 109 -16.03 -2.61 -5.50
C VAL A 109 -16.35 -1.42 -4.58
N LEU A 110 -15.48 -1.12 -3.61
CA LEU A 110 -15.67 0.00 -2.69
C LEU A 110 -15.73 1.35 -3.41
N LEU A 111 -14.86 1.57 -4.41
CA LEU A 111 -14.86 2.77 -5.22
C LEU A 111 -16.15 2.94 -6.02
N THR A 112 -16.67 1.86 -6.62
CA THR A 112 -17.95 1.89 -7.35
C THR A 112 -19.11 2.24 -6.43
N HIS A 113 -19.16 1.68 -5.22
CA HIS A 113 -20.19 2.04 -4.24
C HIS A 113 -20.07 3.50 -3.80
N PHE A 114 -18.85 3.96 -3.57
CA PHE A 114 -18.58 5.33 -3.13
C PHE A 114 -18.96 6.37 -4.19
N SER A 115 -18.61 6.15 -5.46
CA SER A 115 -19.00 7.04 -6.56
C SER A 115 -20.52 7.09 -6.72
N THR A 116 -21.18 5.93 -6.66
CA THR A 116 -22.64 5.84 -6.76
C THR A 116 -23.34 6.67 -5.68
N ASN A 117 -22.88 6.58 -4.43
CA ASN A 117 -23.44 7.34 -3.32
C ASN A 117 -23.19 8.85 -3.46
N ARG A 118 -22.00 9.28 -3.93
CA ARG A 118 -21.72 10.69 -4.17
C ARG A 118 -22.64 11.31 -5.23
N HIS A 119 -22.99 10.56 -6.27
CA HIS A 119 -23.91 11.05 -7.29
C HIS A 119 -25.36 11.23 -6.79
N GLN A 120 -25.79 10.45 -5.79
CA GLN A 120 -27.12 10.61 -5.20
C GLN A 120 -27.25 11.88 -4.35
N LEU A 121 -26.19 12.33 -3.69
CA LEU A 121 -26.19 13.60 -2.95
C LEU A 121 -26.09 14.83 -3.86
N ALA A 122 -25.54 14.68 -5.07
CA ALA A 122 -25.48 15.73 -6.09
C ALA A 122 -26.78 15.84 -6.89
N GLY A 123 -27.93 15.67 -6.21
CA GLY A 123 -29.26 15.65 -6.82
C GLY A 123 -29.51 16.84 -7.76
N PRO A 124 -30.38 16.65 -8.77
CA PRO A 124 -30.59 17.63 -9.83
C PRO A 124 -30.94 18.98 -9.22
N LYS A 125 -30.14 20.00 -9.54
CA LYS A 125 -30.53 21.39 -9.33
C LYS A 125 -31.77 21.61 -10.20
N HIS A 126 -32.95 21.40 -9.61
CA HIS A 126 -34.20 21.85 -10.19
C HIS A 126 -34.06 23.36 -10.40
N ARG A 127 -33.93 23.74 -11.67
CA ARG A 127 -34.05 25.11 -12.13
C ARG A 127 -35.52 25.41 -12.38
#